data_AF-A0AAV8UXL1-F1
#
_entry.id   AF-A0AAV8UXL1-F1
#
_cell.length_a   1.000
_cell.length_b   1.000
_cell.length_c   1.000
_cell.angle_alpha   90.00
_cell.angle_beta   90.00
_cell.angle_gamma   90.00
#
_symmetry.space_group_name_H-M   'P 1'
#
loop_
_entity.id
_entity.type
_entity.pdbx_description
1 polymer ?
#
loop_
_entity_poly.entity_id
_entity_poly.type
_entity_poly.pdbx_seq_one_letter_code
_entity_poly.pdbx_strand_id
1 'polypeptide(L)'
;MERTGRDDLSTRRTIAVQGWLKYSTNFRSNPKRDGAIYAVVALVGMVLTCVCFLEPYLSGECEIGTVLKGNPFLNPLAGDVLCSRVRRLSLLGLTELEATLGRRLFIALALGALVGTERRKGNHPAGLRTNACVAVGACCYTICSTFAFESGSMKYDASRSAAQVPAGITFLASAIIFKKMHEAKKGVAVRAKGIMTAASVWVSASIGTAVGGNLYWTALFCALLFITIARFGKIPVNY
;
A
#
# COMPACT_ATOMS: atom_id res chain seq x y z
N MET A 1 -17.70 -4.58 50.40
CA MET A 1 -17.49 -3.17 49.98
C MET A 1 -16.83 -3.11 48.59
N GLU A 2 -17.40 -3.77 47.56
CA GLU A 2 -16.69 -3.96 46.26
C GLU A 2 -17.56 -3.61 45.03
N ARG A 3 -18.75 -3.04 45.23
CA ARG A 3 -19.67 -2.68 44.13
C ARG A 3 -19.45 -1.25 43.58
N THR A 4 -18.86 -0.34 44.35
CA THR A 4 -18.71 1.08 43.98
C THR A 4 -17.65 1.35 42.90
N GLY A 5 -16.66 0.46 42.73
CA GLY A 5 -15.60 0.63 41.70
C GLY A 5 -15.98 0.17 40.29
N ARG A 6 -16.98 -0.71 40.15
CA ARG A 6 -17.39 -1.28 38.86
C ARG A 6 -18.28 -0.32 38.06
N ASP A 7 -19.06 0.51 38.75
CA ASP A 7 -19.97 1.50 38.15
C ASP A 7 -19.22 2.73 37.59
N ASP A 8 -18.15 3.18 38.25
CA ASP A 8 -17.30 4.30 37.76
C ASP A 8 -16.55 3.91 36.47
N LEU A 9 -16.02 2.68 36.39
CA LEU A 9 -15.37 2.17 35.18
C LEU A 9 -16.34 2.03 34.00
N SER A 10 -17.60 1.64 34.25
CA SER A 10 -18.62 1.56 33.20
C SER A 10 -18.97 2.95 32.65
N THR A 11 -19.11 3.93 33.54
CA THR A 11 -19.47 5.32 33.21
C THR A 11 -18.35 6.03 32.46
N ARG A 12 -17.08 5.80 32.85
CA ARG A 12 -15.91 6.34 32.14
C ARG A 12 -15.75 5.76 30.73
N ARG A 13 -16.08 4.48 30.53
CA ARG A 13 -16.09 3.87 29.18
C ARG A 13 -17.14 4.50 28.28
N THR A 14 -18.34 4.79 28.78
CA THR A 14 -19.39 5.44 27.98
C THR A 14 -19.03 6.87 27.61
N ILE A 15 -18.45 7.65 28.53
CA ILE A 15 -18.05 9.05 28.26
C ILE A 15 -16.91 9.10 27.23
N ALA A 16 -15.90 8.22 27.35
CA ALA A 16 -14.81 8.15 26.39
C ALA A 16 -15.30 7.76 24.99
N VAL A 17 -16.21 6.79 24.90
CA VAL A 17 -16.79 6.35 23.62
C VAL A 17 -17.68 7.44 23.00
N GLN A 18 -18.48 8.14 23.79
CA GLN A 18 -19.29 9.26 23.32
C GLN A 18 -18.45 10.46 22.88
N GLY A 19 -17.36 10.76 23.58
CA GLY A 19 -16.38 11.77 23.17
C GLY A 19 -15.73 11.43 21.82
N TRP A 20 -15.36 10.17 21.62
CA TRP A 20 -14.80 9.68 20.36
C TRP A 20 -15.80 9.73 19.19
N LEU A 21 -17.05 9.35 19.43
CA LEU A 21 -18.14 9.45 18.43
C LEU A 21 -18.44 10.90 18.04
N LYS A 22 -18.35 11.83 19.01
CA LYS A 22 -18.56 13.26 18.77
C LYS A 22 -17.37 13.92 18.04
N TYR A 23 -16.15 13.44 18.28
CA TYR A 23 -14.96 13.89 17.54
C TYR A 23 -14.98 13.41 16.06
N SER A 24 -15.41 12.16 15.83
CA SER A 24 -15.53 11.55 14.50
C SER A 24 -16.52 12.27 13.57
N THR A 25 -17.56 12.88 14.11
CA THR A 25 -18.65 13.50 13.32
C THR A 25 -18.39 14.96 12.92
N ASN A 26 -17.34 15.60 13.45
CA ASN A 26 -17.02 17.01 13.20
C ASN A 26 -16.03 17.26 12.05
N PHE A 27 -15.55 16.23 11.36
CA PHE A 27 -14.80 16.37 10.11
C PHE A 27 -15.75 16.67 8.94
N ARG A 28 -16.44 17.82 8.99
CA ARG A 28 -17.19 18.34 7.85
C ARG A 28 -16.20 18.99 6.89
N SER A 29 -15.70 18.17 5.98
CA SER A 29 -14.73 18.55 4.96
C SER A 29 -15.38 19.53 3.96
N ASN A 30 -14.68 20.58 3.53
CA ASN A 30 -15.22 21.58 2.60
C ASN A 30 -15.07 21.04 1.17
N PRO A 31 -16.17 20.67 0.48
CA PRO A 31 -16.11 19.87 -0.75
C PRO A 31 -15.33 20.56 -1.89
N LYS A 32 -15.33 21.90 -1.94
CA LYS A 32 -14.57 22.66 -2.95
C LYS A 32 -13.07 22.69 -2.66
N ARG A 33 -12.68 22.92 -1.39
CA ARG A 33 -11.27 22.99 -0.98
C ARG A 33 -10.62 21.61 -1.02
N ASP A 34 -11.33 20.59 -0.56
CA ASP A 34 -10.80 19.23 -0.54
C ASP A 34 -10.71 18.67 -1.97
N GLY A 35 -11.68 18.97 -2.84
CA GLY A 35 -11.63 18.61 -4.25
C GLY A 35 -10.39 19.14 -4.96
N ALA A 36 -10.01 20.40 -4.70
CA ALA A 36 -8.80 21.00 -5.25
C ALA A 36 -7.52 20.32 -4.73
N ILE A 37 -7.45 20.04 -3.42
CA ILE A 37 -6.31 19.33 -2.82
C ILE A 37 -6.15 17.93 -3.44
N TYR A 38 -7.24 17.16 -3.55
CA TYR A 38 -7.19 15.82 -4.16
C TYR A 38 -6.83 15.88 -5.65
N ALA A 39 -7.30 16.88 -6.39
CA ALA A 39 -6.93 17.07 -7.79
C ALA A 39 -5.43 17.36 -7.96
N VAL A 40 -4.86 18.22 -7.11
CA VAL A 40 -3.41 18.50 -7.11
C VAL A 40 -2.62 17.25 -6.74
N VAL A 41 -3.00 16.54 -5.67
CA VAL A 41 -2.35 15.29 -5.26
C VAL A 41 -2.43 14.23 -6.36
N ALA A 42 -3.57 14.11 -7.04
CA ALA A 42 -3.75 13.18 -8.14
C ALA A 42 -2.89 13.55 -9.35
N LEU A 43 -2.81 14.84 -9.71
CA LEU A 43 -1.95 15.32 -10.79
C LEU A 43 -0.48 15.08 -10.50
N VAL A 44 -0.01 15.46 -9.31
CA VAL A 44 1.37 15.20 -8.88
C VAL A 44 1.65 13.69 -8.87
N GLY A 45 0.72 12.89 -8.34
CA GLY A 45 0.82 11.43 -8.37
C GLY A 45 0.91 10.87 -9.79
N MET A 46 0.08 11.34 -10.73
CA MET A 46 0.11 10.92 -12.13
C MET A 46 1.42 11.30 -12.82
N VAL A 47 1.93 12.52 -12.60
CA VAL A 47 3.23 12.97 -13.12
C VAL A 47 4.36 12.10 -12.58
N LEU A 48 4.41 11.90 -11.26
CA LEU A 48 5.41 11.03 -10.63
C LEU A 48 5.31 9.58 -11.14
N THR A 49 4.10 9.06 -11.34
CA THR A 49 3.89 7.72 -11.93
C THR A 49 4.49 7.66 -13.32
N CYS A 50 4.16 8.64 -14.17
CA CYS A 50 4.62 8.73 -15.55
C CYS A 50 6.16 8.76 -15.59
N VAL A 51 6.78 9.58 -14.74
CA VAL A 51 8.24 9.65 -14.60
C VAL A 51 8.83 8.32 -14.14
N CYS A 52 8.26 7.63 -13.14
CA CYS A 52 8.75 6.32 -12.68
C CYS A 52 8.69 5.23 -13.78
N PHE A 53 7.70 5.30 -14.67
CA PHE A 53 7.56 4.35 -15.79
C PHE A 53 8.39 4.72 -17.01
N LEU A 54 8.61 6.01 -17.25
CA LEU A 54 9.44 6.52 -18.34
C LEU A 54 10.92 6.60 -17.96
N GLU A 55 11.28 6.41 -16.69
CA GLU A 55 12.67 6.33 -16.19
C GLU A 55 13.61 5.57 -17.14
N PRO A 56 13.36 4.31 -17.55
CA PRO A 56 14.31 3.56 -18.40
C PRO A 56 14.57 4.21 -19.77
N TYR A 57 13.68 5.11 -20.21
CA TYR A 57 13.83 5.87 -21.45
C TYR A 57 14.46 7.26 -21.19
N LEU A 58 14.14 7.88 -20.05
CA LEU A 58 14.67 9.18 -19.61
C LEU A 58 16.10 9.08 -19.08
N SER A 59 16.48 7.91 -18.55
CA SER A 59 17.77 7.63 -17.94
C SER A 59 18.85 7.28 -18.97
N GLY A 60 18.65 7.55 -20.27
CA GLY A 60 19.50 7.15 -21.39
C GLY A 60 21.02 7.15 -21.16
N GLU A 61 21.73 6.34 -21.96
CA GLU A 61 23.18 6.12 -21.83
C GLU A 61 23.95 7.45 -21.81
N CYS A 62 24.44 7.77 -20.63
CA CYS A 62 25.24 8.95 -20.39
C CYS A 62 26.67 8.63 -20.82
N GLU A 63 26.94 8.79 -22.11
CA GLU A 63 28.30 8.64 -22.63
C GLU A 63 29.19 9.77 -22.08
N ILE A 64 30.01 9.44 -21.08
CA ILE A 64 30.99 10.35 -20.46
C ILE A 64 31.87 11.03 -21.54
N GLY A 65 32.15 10.32 -22.64
CA GLY A 65 32.92 10.82 -23.78
C GLY A 65 32.29 12.03 -24.49
N THR A 66 30.96 12.10 -24.64
CA THR A 66 30.30 13.27 -25.28
C THR A 66 30.27 14.47 -24.34
N VAL A 67 30.10 14.24 -23.03
CA VAL A 67 30.12 15.28 -21.99
C VAL A 67 31.50 15.93 -21.86
N LEU A 68 32.56 15.12 -21.88
CA LEU A 68 33.95 15.61 -21.86
C LEU A 68 34.32 16.35 -23.15
N LYS A 69 33.78 15.92 -24.30
CA LYS A 69 34.00 16.59 -25.59
C LYS A 69 33.38 18.00 -25.64
N GLY A 70 32.27 18.22 -24.93
CA GLY A 70 31.65 19.53 -24.78
C GLY A 70 32.33 20.43 -23.73
N ASN A 71 33.09 19.87 -22.80
CA ASN A 71 33.75 20.60 -21.71
C ASN A 71 35.15 20.02 -21.42
N PRO A 72 36.18 20.38 -22.21
CA PRO A 72 37.52 19.77 -22.15
C PRO A 72 38.30 20.07 -20.86
N PHE A 73 37.85 21.02 -20.04
CA PHE A 73 38.46 21.37 -18.76
C PHE A 73 37.93 20.58 -17.57
N LEU A 74 36.98 19.67 -17.79
CA LEU A 74 36.41 18.87 -16.72
C LEU A 74 37.35 17.73 -16.30
N ASN A 75 37.45 17.52 -14.99
CA ASN A 75 38.13 16.37 -14.45
C ASN A 75 37.40 15.07 -14.88
N PRO A 76 38.08 14.09 -15.49
CA PRO A 76 37.48 12.79 -15.84
C PRO A 76 36.84 12.07 -14.64
N LEU A 77 37.40 12.26 -13.43
CA LEU A 77 36.84 11.73 -12.17
C LEU A 77 35.53 12.41 -11.76
N ALA A 78 35.16 13.55 -12.35
CA ALA A 78 33.88 14.23 -12.13
C ALA A 78 32.77 13.75 -13.08
N GLY A 79 33.06 12.86 -14.04
CA GLY A 79 32.10 12.33 -15.01
C GLY A 79 30.88 11.69 -14.36
N ASP A 80 31.10 10.86 -13.33
CA ASP A 80 30.02 10.21 -12.56
C ASP A 80 29.09 11.21 -11.88
N VAL A 81 29.65 12.31 -11.36
CA VAL A 81 28.89 13.35 -10.65
C VAL A 81 28.04 14.15 -11.63
N LEU A 82 28.58 14.53 -12.80
CA LEU A 82 27.81 15.22 -13.84
C LEU A 82 26.68 14.35 -14.38
N CYS A 83 26.98 13.09 -14.62
CA CYS A 83 26.01 12.13 -15.10
C CYS A 83 24.82 12.00 -14.13
N SER A 84 25.11 11.91 -12.83
CA SER A 84 24.08 11.90 -11.78
C SER A 84 23.27 13.20 -11.68
N ARG A 85 23.83 14.34 -12.12
CA ARG A 85 23.18 15.66 -12.04
C ARG A 85 22.27 15.91 -13.24
N VAL A 86 22.71 15.58 -14.45
CA VAL A 86 21.90 15.67 -15.68
C VAL A 86 20.69 14.74 -15.58
N ARG A 87 20.91 13.50 -15.14
CA ARG A 87 19.85 12.50 -14.96
C ARG A 87 18.83 12.92 -13.89
N ARG A 88 19.28 13.53 -12.79
CA ARG A 88 18.38 14.11 -11.77
C ARG A 88 17.50 15.24 -12.31
N LEU A 89 18.01 16.09 -13.19
CA LEU A 89 17.21 17.14 -13.82
C LEU A 89 16.13 16.53 -14.74
N SER A 90 16.47 15.48 -15.51
CA SER A 90 15.53 14.75 -16.36
C SER A 90 14.43 14.00 -15.58
N LEU A 91 14.75 13.50 -14.38
CA LEU A 91 13.83 12.76 -13.51
C LEU A 91 13.09 13.65 -12.49
N LEU A 92 12.99 14.96 -12.73
CA LEU A 92 12.33 15.94 -11.82
C LEU A 92 12.87 15.89 -10.39
N GLY A 93 14.16 15.60 -10.22
CA GLY A 93 14.84 15.55 -8.92
C GLY A 93 14.90 14.16 -8.28
N LEU A 94 14.24 13.14 -8.82
CA LEU A 94 14.33 11.77 -8.32
C LEU A 94 15.67 11.11 -8.71
N THR A 95 16.15 10.22 -7.84
CA THR A 95 17.20 9.25 -8.16
C THR A 95 16.63 8.04 -8.91
N GLU A 96 17.48 7.34 -9.66
CA GLU A 96 17.13 6.08 -10.36
C GLU A 96 16.55 5.02 -9.42
N LEU A 97 17.10 4.98 -8.20
CA LEU A 97 16.62 4.10 -7.14
C LEU A 97 15.19 4.49 -6.75
N GLU A 98 14.95 5.76 -6.41
CA GLU A 98 13.62 6.24 -6.00
C GLU A 98 12.57 6.03 -7.10
N ALA A 99 12.92 6.25 -8.37
CA ALA A 99 12.03 5.99 -9.50
C ALA A 99 11.67 4.50 -9.61
N THR A 100 12.65 3.61 -9.43
CA THR A 100 12.40 2.16 -9.40
C THR A 100 11.51 1.74 -8.22
N LEU A 101 11.72 2.33 -7.04
CA LEU A 101 10.89 2.06 -5.86
C LEU A 101 9.47 2.59 -6.02
N GLY A 102 9.32 3.78 -6.61
CA GLY A 102 8.03 4.34 -6.98
C GLY A 102 7.26 3.43 -7.93
N ARG A 103 7.92 2.91 -8.98
CA ARG A 103 7.33 1.94 -9.91
C ARG A 103 6.80 0.68 -9.21
N ARG A 104 7.53 0.15 -8.21
CA ARG A 104 7.05 -0.99 -7.38
C ARG A 104 5.76 -0.64 -6.64
N LEU A 105 5.69 0.54 -6.02
CA LEU A 105 4.49 0.97 -5.30
C LEU A 105 3.28 1.09 -6.23
N PHE A 106 3.45 1.59 -7.45
CA PHE A 106 2.38 1.66 -8.45
C PHE A 106 1.92 0.29 -8.94
N ILE A 107 2.85 -0.65 -9.16
CA ILE A 107 2.50 -2.03 -9.52
C ILE A 107 1.72 -2.70 -8.38
N ALA A 108 2.15 -2.52 -7.12
CA ALA A 108 1.44 -3.03 -5.96
C ALA A 108 0.03 -2.42 -5.82
N LEU A 109 -0.10 -1.11 -6.06
CA LEU A 109 -1.39 -0.41 -6.11
C LEU A 109 -2.30 -1.01 -7.18
N ALA A 110 -1.79 -1.21 -8.40
CA ALA A 110 -2.57 -1.74 -9.52
C ALA A 110 -3.05 -3.18 -9.27
N LEU A 111 -2.18 -4.07 -8.79
CA LEU A 111 -2.54 -5.46 -8.48
C LEU A 111 -3.50 -5.56 -7.28
N GLY A 112 -3.27 -4.78 -6.22
CA GLY A 112 -4.16 -4.72 -5.07
C GLY A 112 -5.53 -4.12 -5.44
N ALA A 113 -5.55 -3.11 -6.30
CA ALA A 113 -6.77 -2.54 -6.86
C ALA A 113 -7.53 -3.56 -7.71
N LEU A 114 -6.83 -4.31 -8.57
CA LEU A 114 -7.41 -5.38 -9.39
C LEU A 114 -8.12 -6.43 -8.54
N VAL A 115 -7.49 -6.92 -7.46
CA VAL A 115 -8.15 -7.78 -6.46
C VAL A 115 -9.36 -7.08 -5.82
N GLY A 116 -9.24 -5.81 -5.44
CA GLY A 116 -10.32 -5.02 -4.84
C GLY A 116 -11.50 -4.73 -5.77
N THR A 117 -11.30 -4.64 -7.09
CA THR A 117 -12.39 -4.45 -8.06
C THR A 117 -13.33 -5.65 -8.10
N GLU A 118 -12.79 -6.87 -8.09
CA GLU A 118 -13.59 -8.10 -8.05
C GLU A 118 -14.40 -8.18 -6.75
N ARG A 119 -13.80 -7.77 -5.62
CA ARG A 119 -14.52 -7.72 -4.33
C ARG A 119 -15.62 -6.66 -4.31
N ARG A 120 -15.39 -5.50 -4.91
CA ARG A 120 -16.40 -4.41 -5.03
C ARG A 120 -17.61 -4.88 -5.83
N LYS A 121 -17.41 -5.59 -6.95
CA LYS A 121 -18.51 -6.13 -7.78
C LYS A 121 -19.41 -7.09 -7.00
N GLY A 122 -18.88 -7.78 -5.99
CA GLY A 122 -19.64 -8.67 -5.11
C GLY A 122 -20.25 -8.02 -3.86
N ASN A 123 -20.27 -6.69 -3.74
CA ASN A 123 -20.74 -5.95 -2.55
C ASN A 123 -20.07 -6.42 -1.24
N HIS A 124 -18.78 -6.72 -1.30
CA HIS A 124 -17.98 -7.03 -0.10
C HIS A 124 -17.42 -5.74 0.53
N PRO A 125 -17.21 -5.68 1.85
CA PRO A 125 -16.81 -4.44 2.52
C PRO A 125 -15.35 -4.04 2.27
N ALA A 126 -14.45 -5.01 2.05
CA ALA A 126 -13.08 -4.78 1.64
C ALA A 126 -13.12 -4.70 0.13
N GLY A 127 -13.38 -3.49 -0.36
CA GLY A 127 -13.45 -3.18 -1.77
C GLY A 127 -12.09 -2.68 -2.30
N LEU A 128 -12.18 -1.89 -3.36
CA LEU A 128 -11.04 -1.30 -4.06
C LEU A 128 -10.04 -0.59 -3.11
N ARG A 129 -10.55 0.30 -2.26
CA ARG A 129 -9.74 1.17 -1.40
C ARG A 129 -8.94 0.36 -0.37
N THR A 130 -9.56 -0.60 0.29
CA THR A 130 -8.92 -1.40 1.34
C THR A 130 -7.80 -2.27 0.78
N ASN A 131 -8.07 -3.03 -0.28
CA ASN A 131 -7.06 -3.93 -0.86
C ASN A 131 -5.91 -3.17 -1.51
N ALA A 132 -6.18 -2.03 -2.16
CA ALA A 132 -5.16 -1.15 -2.70
C ALA A 132 -4.25 -0.57 -1.60
N CYS A 133 -4.82 -0.02 -0.51
CA CYS A 133 -4.02 0.51 0.59
C CYS A 133 -3.17 -0.57 1.29
N VAL A 134 -3.71 -1.77 1.47
CA VAL A 134 -3.00 -2.88 2.11
C VAL A 134 -1.82 -3.34 1.25
N ALA A 135 -2.01 -3.46 -0.07
CA ALA A 135 -0.93 -3.83 -1.00
C ALA A 135 0.19 -2.78 -1.04
N VAL A 136 -0.16 -1.49 -1.11
CA VAL A 136 0.82 -0.40 -1.08
C VAL A 136 1.56 -0.34 0.26
N GLY A 137 0.85 -0.49 1.39
CA GLY A 137 1.46 -0.50 2.72
C GLY A 137 2.44 -1.65 2.91
N ALA A 138 2.08 -2.87 2.49
CA ALA A 138 2.97 -4.02 2.54
C ALA A 138 4.18 -3.88 1.61
N CYS A 139 3.99 -3.31 0.42
CA CYS A 139 5.09 -3.01 -0.52
C CYS A 139 6.07 -1.99 0.07
N CYS A 140 5.56 -0.86 0.58
CA CYS A 140 6.36 0.18 1.21
C CYS A 140 7.16 -0.37 2.40
N TYR A 141 6.50 -1.12 3.29
CA TYR A 141 7.18 -1.72 4.43
C TYR A 141 8.29 -2.70 4.01
N THR A 142 8.04 -3.51 2.98
CA THR A 142 9.05 -4.44 2.44
C THR A 142 10.24 -3.68 1.83
N ILE A 143 9.99 -2.59 1.10
CA ILE A 143 11.04 -1.71 0.55
C ILE A 143 11.87 -1.12 1.70
N CYS A 144 11.21 -0.51 2.70
CA CYS A 144 11.91 0.04 3.87
C CYS A 144 12.77 -1.03 4.56
N SER A 145 12.25 -2.25 4.69
CA SER A 145 12.96 -3.38 5.28
C SER A 145 14.23 -3.75 4.51
N THR A 146 14.21 -3.65 3.18
CA THR A 146 15.38 -3.96 2.33
C THR A 146 16.43 -2.85 2.39
N PHE A 147 16.04 -1.58 2.23
CA PHE A 147 16.99 -0.47 2.06
C PHE A 147 17.42 0.19 3.38
N ALA A 148 16.57 0.20 4.42
CA ALA A 148 16.90 0.87 5.68
C ALA A 148 18.01 0.15 6.48
N PHE A 149 18.23 -1.14 6.23
CA PHE A 149 19.20 -1.96 6.94
C PHE A 149 20.40 -2.39 6.09
N GLU A 150 20.54 -1.85 4.87
CA GLU A 150 21.58 -2.23 3.91
C GLU A 150 23.00 -1.79 4.34
N SER A 151 23.13 -0.62 4.99
CA SER A 151 24.42 0.01 5.32
C SER A 151 24.89 -0.21 6.77
N GLY A 152 24.28 -1.14 7.51
CA GLY A 152 24.63 -1.40 8.92
C GLY A 152 25.92 -2.21 9.09
N SER A 153 26.73 -1.86 10.10
CA SER A 153 27.96 -2.58 10.50
C SER A 153 27.69 -4.04 10.90
N MET A 154 26.49 -4.29 11.44
CA MET A 154 25.88 -5.61 11.46
C MET A 154 24.89 -5.63 10.30
N LYS A 155 25.12 -6.49 9.29
CA LYS A 155 24.13 -6.79 8.24
C LYS A 155 22.88 -7.37 8.92
N TYR A 156 22.05 -6.51 9.48
CA TYR A 156 20.83 -6.91 10.14
C TYR A 156 19.97 -7.63 9.10
N ASP A 157 19.44 -8.76 9.52
CA ASP A 157 18.64 -9.61 8.66
C ASP A 157 17.35 -8.88 8.28
N ALA A 158 17.36 -8.24 7.11
CA ALA A 158 16.23 -7.52 6.52
C ALA A 158 14.98 -8.39 6.44
N SER A 159 15.09 -9.72 6.49
CA SER A 159 13.93 -10.61 6.54
C SER A 159 13.13 -10.48 7.84
N ARG A 160 13.77 -10.11 8.98
CA ARG A 160 13.11 -10.02 10.29
C ARG A 160 12.10 -8.89 10.40
N SER A 161 12.40 -7.74 9.79
CA SER A 161 11.42 -6.65 9.73
C SER A 161 10.29 -7.06 8.78
N ALA A 162 10.59 -7.47 7.54
CA ALA A 162 9.58 -7.93 6.58
C ALA A 162 8.66 -9.06 7.11
N ALA A 163 9.16 -9.94 7.97
CA ALA A 163 8.40 -11.02 8.62
C ALA A 163 7.28 -10.53 9.55
N GLN A 164 7.26 -9.24 9.93
CA GLN A 164 6.20 -8.67 10.78
C GLN A 164 4.96 -8.26 9.97
N VAL A 165 5.05 -8.15 8.65
CA VAL A 165 3.93 -7.77 7.78
C VAL A 165 2.71 -8.70 7.96
N PRO A 166 2.85 -10.04 7.90
CA PRO A 166 1.70 -10.94 8.11
C PRO A 166 1.02 -10.77 9.48
N ALA A 167 1.79 -10.52 10.54
CA ALA A 167 1.26 -10.32 11.89
C ALA A 167 0.44 -9.01 12.01
N GLY A 168 0.88 -7.93 11.35
CA GLY A 168 0.10 -6.68 11.32
C GLY A 168 -1.21 -6.80 10.54
N ILE A 169 -1.21 -7.53 9.43
CA ILE A 169 -2.38 -7.69 8.56
C ILE A 169 -3.44 -8.62 9.16
N THR A 170 -3.07 -9.68 9.88
CA THR A 170 -4.07 -10.52 10.59
C THR A 170 -4.90 -9.72 11.57
N PHE A 171 -4.28 -8.77 12.29
CA PHE A 171 -4.99 -7.92 13.23
C PHE A 171 -6.04 -7.04 12.53
N LEU A 172 -5.66 -6.38 11.43
CA LEU A 172 -6.58 -5.59 10.61
C LEU A 172 -7.72 -6.44 10.02
N ALA A 173 -7.38 -7.62 9.50
CA ALA A 173 -8.36 -8.54 8.93
C ALA A 173 -9.36 -9.05 9.99
N SER A 174 -8.88 -9.34 11.20
CA SER A 174 -9.71 -9.75 12.34
C SER A 174 -10.67 -8.64 12.74
N ALA A 175 -10.21 -7.39 12.80
CA ALA A 175 -11.06 -6.24 13.10
C ALA A 175 -12.20 -6.06 12.08
N ILE A 176 -11.92 -6.28 10.78
CA ILE A 176 -12.94 -6.23 9.72
C ILE A 176 -14.00 -7.32 9.91
N ILE A 177 -13.60 -8.53 10.33
CA ILE A 177 -14.55 -9.62 10.64
C ILE A 177 -15.40 -9.27 11.86
N PHE A 178 -14.79 -8.82 12.96
CA PHE A 178 -15.52 -8.51 14.19
C PHE A 178 -16.55 -7.40 13.99
N LYS A 179 -16.20 -6.34 13.24
CA LYS A 179 -17.14 -5.27 12.89
C LYS A 179 -18.39 -5.82 12.18
N LYS A 180 -18.21 -6.76 11.24
CA LYS A 180 -19.33 -7.43 10.57
C LYS A 180 -20.18 -8.28 11.51
N MET A 181 -19.56 -9.04 12.42
CA MET A 181 -20.32 -9.89 13.34
C MET A 181 -21.22 -9.04 14.25
N HIS A 182 -20.73 -7.88 14.69
CA HIS A 182 -21.52 -6.94 15.49
C HIS A 182 -22.70 -6.35 14.69
N GLU A 183 -22.49 -6.01 13.41
CA GLU A 183 -23.56 -5.52 12.52
C GLU A 183 -24.58 -6.62 12.15
N ALA A 184 -24.13 -7.88 12.00
CA ALA A 184 -24.97 -9.02 11.62
C ALA A 184 -25.84 -9.59 12.75
N LYS A 185 -25.56 -9.24 14.03
CA LYS A 185 -26.43 -9.53 15.18
C LYS A 185 -27.86 -8.94 15.05
N LYS A 186 -28.13 -8.10 14.04
CA LYS A 186 -29.47 -7.60 13.68
C LYS A 186 -30.32 -8.55 12.81
N GLY A 187 -29.95 -9.83 12.70
CA GLY A 187 -30.88 -10.87 12.25
C GLY A 187 -30.62 -11.54 10.90
N VAL A 188 -29.38 -11.57 10.40
CA VAL A 188 -29.06 -12.35 9.18
C VAL A 188 -27.82 -13.22 9.43
N ALA A 189 -27.95 -14.51 9.13
CA ALA A 189 -26.93 -15.53 9.33
C ALA A 189 -25.54 -15.05 8.90
N VAL A 190 -24.58 -15.08 9.83
CA VAL A 190 -23.16 -14.79 9.62
C VAL A 190 -22.53 -15.93 8.80
N ARG A 191 -22.90 -16.03 7.53
CA ARG A 191 -22.50 -17.13 6.65
C ARG A 191 -21.35 -16.69 5.77
N ALA A 192 -20.14 -17.24 5.97
CA ALA A 192 -18.95 -17.25 5.10
C ALA A 192 -18.40 -15.92 4.49
N LYS A 193 -19.19 -14.85 4.39
CA LYS A 193 -18.83 -13.54 3.79
C LYS A 193 -17.76 -12.78 4.57
N GLY A 194 -17.57 -13.07 5.85
CA GLY A 194 -16.53 -12.46 6.70
C GLY A 194 -15.15 -13.03 6.41
N ILE A 195 -15.02 -14.37 6.40
CA ILE A 195 -13.75 -15.09 6.26
C ILE A 195 -13.08 -14.78 4.92
N MET A 196 -13.84 -14.82 3.81
CA MET A 196 -13.29 -14.48 2.48
C MET A 196 -12.87 -13.02 2.36
N THR A 197 -13.45 -12.12 3.16
CA THR A 197 -13.00 -10.72 3.21
C THR A 197 -11.61 -10.63 3.85
N ALA A 198 -11.38 -11.33 4.97
CA ALA A 198 -10.06 -11.41 5.59
C ALA A 198 -9.02 -12.06 4.67
N ALA A 199 -9.38 -13.16 4.01
CA ALA A 199 -8.50 -13.81 3.03
C ALA A 199 -8.10 -12.86 1.88
N SER A 200 -9.02 -12.03 1.38
CA SER A 200 -8.71 -11.05 0.33
C SER A 200 -7.71 -9.97 0.78
N VAL A 201 -7.79 -9.56 2.05
CA VAL A 201 -6.86 -8.58 2.64
C VAL A 201 -5.48 -9.21 2.83
N TRP A 202 -5.42 -10.47 3.29
CA TRP A 202 -4.19 -11.24 3.40
C TRP A 202 -3.47 -11.38 2.07
N VAL A 203 -4.19 -11.80 1.03
CA VAL A 203 -3.62 -11.94 -0.32
C VAL A 203 -3.13 -10.60 -0.86
N SER A 204 -3.88 -9.52 -0.64
CA SER A 204 -3.45 -8.17 -1.06
C SER A 204 -2.14 -7.75 -0.39
N ALA A 205 -1.95 -8.10 0.88
CA ALA A 205 -0.69 -7.88 1.57
C ALA A 205 0.46 -8.73 1.00
N SER A 206 0.23 -10.02 0.77
CA SER A 206 1.23 -10.91 0.17
C SER A 206 1.67 -10.45 -1.21
N ILE A 207 0.74 -9.95 -2.04
CA ILE A 207 1.03 -9.33 -3.34
C ILE A 207 1.93 -8.10 -3.13
N GLY A 208 1.59 -7.22 -2.19
CA GLY A 208 2.40 -6.05 -1.86
C GLY A 208 3.83 -6.41 -1.45
N THR A 209 3.99 -7.39 -0.57
CA THR A 209 5.31 -7.89 -0.14
C THR A 209 6.10 -8.48 -1.30
N ALA A 210 5.47 -9.29 -2.15
CA ALA A 210 6.12 -9.86 -3.33
C ALA A 210 6.62 -8.76 -4.29
N VAL A 211 5.80 -7.74 -4.56
CA VAL A 211 6.21 -6.60 -5.40
C VAL A 211 7.34 -5.78 -4.76
N GLY A 212 7.29 -5.56 -3.44
CA GLY A 212 8.36 -4.87 -2.71
C GLY A 212 9.71 -5.59 -2.84
N GLY A 213 9.69 -6.92 -2.80
CA GLY A 213 10.85 -7.80 -2.99
C GLY A 213 11.29 -8.06 -4.44
N ASN A 214 10.75 -7.37 -5.45
CA ASN A 214 10.97 -7.61 -6.90
C ASN A 214 10.38 -8.91 -7.48
N LEU A 215 9.50 -9.62 -6.78
CA LEU A 215 8.85 -10.83 -7.28
C LEU A 215 7.54 -10.50 -8.05
N TYR A 216 7.65 -9.81 -9.18
CA TYR A 216 6.50 -9.34 -9.95
C TYR A 216 5.63 -10.46 -10.52
N TRP A 217 6.25 -11.53 -11.05
CA TRP A 217 5.51 -12.68 -11.60
C TRP A 217 4.76 -13.43 -10.51
N THR A 218 5.38 -13.65 -9.36
CA THR A 218 4.73 -14.28 -8.20
C THR A 218 3.53 -13.45 -7.73
N ALA A 219 3.68 -12.13 -7.66
CA ALA A 219 2.59 -11.22 -7.31
C ALA A 219 1.43 -11.30 -8.32
N LEU A 220 1.74 -11.35 -9.62
CA LEU A 220 0.74 -11.49 -10.69
C LEU A 220 -0.02 -12.81 -10.59
N PHE A 221 0.69 -13.95 -10.47
CA PHE A 221 0.04 -15.25 -10.33
C PHE A 221 -0.84 -15.31 -9.09
N CYS A 222 -0.38 -14.76 -7.96
CA CYS A 222 -1.17 -14.70 -6.73
C CYS A 222 -2.48 -13.90 -6.92
N ALA A 223 -2.41 -12.75 -7.60
CA ALA A 223 -3.59 -11.93 -7.91
C ALA A 223 -4.59 -12.67 -8.82
N LEU A 224 -4.10 -13.32 -9.88
CA LEU A 224 -4.93 -14.06 -10.83
C LEU A 224 -5.61 -15.27 -10.17
N LEU A 225 -4.85 -16.07 -9.42
CA LEU A 225 -5.39 -17.22 -8.68
C LEU A 225 -6.45 -16.80 -7.67
N PHE A 226 -6.24 -15.67 -6.99
CA PHE A 226 -7.25 -15.17 -6.08
C PHE A 226 -8.54 -14.78 -6.81
N ILE A 227 -8.45 -14.13 -7.96
CA ILE A 227 -9.62 -13.76 -8.76
C ILE A 227 -10.38 -14.99 -9.25
N THR A 228 -9.68 -16.02 -9.74
CA THR A 228 -10.34 -17.26 -10.20
C THR A 228 -11.07 -17.92 -9.03
N ILE A 229 -10.43 -18.07 -7.87
CA ILE A 229 -11.07 -18.64 -6.67
C ILE A 229 -12.27 -17.80 -6.23
N ALA A 230 -12.13 -16.47 -6.18
CA ALA A 230 -13.19 -15.57 -5.75
C ALA A 230 -14.40 -15.58 -6.70
N ARG A 231 -14.19 -15.89 -7.98
CA ARG A 231 -15.24 -15.93 -9.00
C ARG A 231 -15.94 -17.29 -9.07
N PHE A 232 -15.19 -18.38 -9.06
CA PHE A 232 -15.72 -19.75 -9.20
C PHE A 232 -16.22 -20.36 -7.88
N GLY A 233 -15.88 -19.76 -6.72
CA GLY A 233 -16.37 -20.22 -5.41
C GLY A 233 -17.85 -19.94 -5.09
N LYS A 234 -18.62 -19.32 -6.00
CA LYS A 234 -20.06 -19.13 -5.83
C LYS A 234 -20.79 -20.44 -6.15
N ILE A 235 -20.87 -21.35 -5.19
CA ILE A 235 -21.78 -22.49 -5.27
C ILE A 235 -23.20 -21.95 -5.02
N PRO A 236 -24.14 -22.02 -5.99
CA PRO A 236 -25.53 -21.72 -5.72
C PRO A 236 -26.08 -22.82 -4.81
N VAL A 237 -26.14 -22.56 -3.51
CA VAL A 237 -26.98 -23.34 -2.60
C VAL A 237 -28.41 -22.91 -2.85
N ASN A 238 -29.08 -23.64 -3.74
CA ASN A 238 -30.54 -23.62 -3.83
C ASN A 238 -31.09 -24.16 -2.49
N TYR A 239 -31.93 -23.35 -1.84
CA TYR A 239 -32.85 -23.81 -0.81
C TYR A 239 -34.21 -24.00 -1.46
#